data_AF-A0A6C0I984-F1
#
_entry.id   AF-A0A6C0I984-F1
#
_cell.length_a   1.000
_cell.length_b   1.000
_cell.length_c   1.000
_cell.angle_alpha   90.00
_cell.angle_beta   90.00
_cell.angle_gamma   90.00
#
_symmetry.space_group_name_H-M   'P 1'
#
loop_
_entity.id
_entity.type
_entity.pdbx_description
1 polymer ?
#
loop_
_entity_poly.entity_id
_entity_poly.type
_entity_poly.pdbx_seq_one_letter_code
_entity_poly.pdbx_strand_id
1 'polypeptide(L)'
;MNILETFIIVFAIVLSTIIILWYIHYINDHSHISMPDVGSKAAMLLNINYTKQKNEGSCTSTCDSIDPVSDPRYNMQQIIKQSILLEEHLTNKNKRCRDCITKHFLHIIGLAEEAQMLATDKISKYPMINESVILYNELFKIWIKNKNLNGKDETYILYCTDKLRDHRKQLIVIYFFNEKYNIVNKDTAKEHSM
;
A
#
# COMPACT_ATOMS: atom_id res chain seq x y z
N MET A 1 -27.40 34.69 29.48
CA MET A 1 -26.66 34.72 28.20
C MET A 1 -27.54 35.45 27.21
N ASN A 2 -27.09 36.62 26.75
CA ASN A 2 -27.96 37.52 26.00
C ASN A 2 -28.20 36.95 24.60
N ILE A 3 -29.44 37.08 24.09
CA ILE A 3 -29.81 36.61 22.74
C ILE A 3 -28.84 37.17 21.68
N LEU A 4 -28.38 38.41 21.87
CA LEU A 4 -27.41 39.10 21.03
C LEU A 4 -26.01 38.44 21.07
N GLU A 5 -25.55 37.99 22.25
CA GLU A 5 -24.27 37.28 22.39
C GLU A 5 -24.31 35.93 21.65
N THR A 6 -25.44 35.22 21.75
CA THR A 6 -25.63 33.95 21.03
C THR A 6 -25.58 34.15 19.52
N PHE A 7 -26.23 35.19 18.99
CA PHE A 7 -26.17 35.51 17.56
C PHE A 7 -24.75 35.86 17.09
N ILE A 8 -23.98 36.60 17.88
CA ILE A 8 -22.58 36.94 17.54
C ILE A 8 -21.71 35.67 17.48
N ILE A 9 -21.86 34.75 18.43
CA ILE A 9 -21.08 33.51 18.47
C ILE A 9 -21.44 32.61 17.28
N VAL A 10 -22.73 32.42 17.00
CA VAL A 10 -23.19 31.60 15.86
C VAL A 10 -22.68 32.18 14.54
N PHE A 11 -22.75 33.51 14.38
CA PHE A 11 -22.24 34.19 13.19
C PHE A 11 -20.73 34.02 13.02
N ALA A 12 -19.95 34.13 14.10
CA ALA A 12 -18.50 33.93 14.07
C ALA A 12 -18.12 32.50 13.64
N ILE A 13 -18.85 31.49 14.13
CA ILE A 13 -18.64 30.09 13.74
C ILE A 13 -18.92 29.91 12.25
N VAL A 14 -20.07 30.36 11.76
CA VAL A 14 -20.43 30.24 10.33
C VAL A 14 -19.38 30.92 9.44
N LEU A 15 -18.98 32.14 9.77
CA LEU A 15 -18.00 32.89 8.98
C LEU A 15 -16.63 32.18 8.96
N SER A 16 -16.19 31.63 10.11
CA SER A 16 -14.95 30.86 10.18
C SER A 16 -14.98 29.60 9.30
N THR A 17 -16.10 28.89 9.25
CA THR A 17 -16.22 27.68 8.41
C THR A 17 -16.19 28.00 6.92
N ILE A 18 -16.79 29.12 6.51
CA ILE A 18 -16.77 29.59 5.12
C ILE A 18 -15.34 29.93 4.69
N ILE A 19 -14.57 30.62 5.53
CA ILE A 19 -13.17 30.97 5.24
C ILE A 19 -12.32 29.71 5.05
N ILE A 20 -12.48 28.70 5.91
CA ILE A 20 -11.71 27.44 5.83
C ILE A 20 -12.04 26.69 4.54
N LEU A 21 -13.32 26.57 4.19
CA LEU A 21 -13.74 25.88 2.97
C LEU A 21 -13.24 26.62 1.71
N TRP A 22 -13.29 27.95 1.72
CA TRP A 22 -12.75 28.76 0.63
C TRP A 22 -11.23 28.59 0.49
N TYR A 23 -10.48 28.56 1.59
CA TYR A 23 -9.04 28.34 1.59
C TYR A 23 -8.64 26.97 1.03
N ILE A 24 -9.36 25.90 1.43
CA ILE A 24 -9.13 24.54 0.92
C ILE A 24 -9.40 24.49 -0.58
N HIS A 25 -10.51 25.08 -1.04
CA HIS A 25 -10.85 25.13 -2.46
C HIS A 25 -9.80 25.92 -3.27
N TYR A 26 -9.34 27.06 -2.75
CA TYR A 26 -8.32 27.89 -3.39
C TYR A 26 -6.98 27.17 -3.57
N ILE A 27 -6.53 26.42 -2.56
CA ILE A 27 -5.31 25.60 -2.69
C ILE A 27 -5.48 24.50 -3.74
N ASN A 28 -6.64 23.85 -3.76
CA ASN A 28 -6.90 22.76 -4.69
C ASN A 28 -6.88 23.26 -6.15
N ASP A 29 -7.45 24.43 -6.41
CA ASP A 29 -7.54 25.06 -7.73
C ASP A 29 -6.21 25.67 -8.23
N HIS A 30 -5.23 25.88 -7.35
CA HIS A 30 -3.90 26.41 -7.69
C HIS A 30 -2.77 25.38 -7.62
N SER A 31 -3.09 24.08 -7.54
CA SER A 31 -2.11 22.99 -7.52
C SER A 31 -1.66 22.46 -8.89
N HIS A 32 -1.90 23.21 -9.98
CA HIS A 32 -1.23 22.97 -11.27
C HIS A 32 0.18 23.58 -11.27
N ILE A 33 1.10 22.98 -10.50
CA ILE A 33 2.54 23.21 -10.65
C ILE A 33 3.18 21.95 -11.21
N SER A 34 3.63 22.11 -12.44
CA SER A 34 4.48 21.23 -13.24
C SER A 34 5.65 20.65 -12.44
N MET A 35 5.74 19.31 -12.45
CA MET A 35 6.98 18.61 -12.06
C MET A 35 8.06 18.81 -13.14
N PRO A 36 9.33 19.07 -12.77
CA PRO A 36 10.43 19.00 -13.71
C PRO A 36 10.85 17.53 -13.92
N ASP A 37 10.94 17.16 -15.19
CA ASP A 37 11.62 15.98 -15.70
C ASP A 37 13.11 16.02 -15.32
N VAL A 38 13.57 15.03 -14.55
CA VAL A 38 15.00 14.75 -14.35
C VAL A 38 15.21 13.24 -14.31
N GLY A 39 15.73 12.71 -15.41
CA GLY A 39 16.84 11.76 -15.33
C GLY A 39 16.52 10.29 -15.54
N SER A 40 16.26 9.91 -16.80
CA SER A 40 16.50 8.56 -17.30
C SER A 40 17.92 8.07 -16.95
N LYS A 41 18.03 7.02 -16.13
CA LYS A 41 19.04 5.95 -16.28
C LYS A 41 18.49 4.59 -15.85
N ALA A 42 18.14 3.79 -16.86
CA ALA A 42 18.14 2.32 -16.88
C ALA A 42 17.51 1.60 -15.68
N ALA A 43 16.17 1.69 -15.54
CA ALA A 43 15.42 0.62 -14.91
C ALA A 43 15.38 -0.56 -15.88
N MET A 44 16.05 -1.66 -15.50
CA MET A 44 15.96 -2.96 -16.13
C MET A 44 14.48 -3.39 -16.15
N LEU A 45 13.82 -3.25 -17.31
CA LEU A 45 12.46 -3.72 -17.54
C LEU A 45 12.44 -5.24 -17.36
N LEU A 46 11.85 -5.70 -16.26
CA LEU A 46 11.34 -7.06 -16.17
C LEU A 46 10.19 -7.16 -17.19
N ASN A 47 10.46 -7.84 -18.30
CA ASN A 47 9.47 -8.23 -19.30
C ASN A 47 8.51 -9.27 -18.70
N ILE A 48 7.55 -8.81 -17.92
CA ILE A 48 6.45 -9.64 -17.42
C ILE A 48 5.42 -9.70 -18.54
N ASN A 49 5.41 -10.83 -19.25
CA ASN A 49 4.37 -11.17 -20.23
C ASN A 49 3.04 -11.34 -19.48
N TYR A 50 2.30 -10.24 -19.29
CA TYR A 50 0.96 -10.26 -18.72
C TYR A 50 -0.02 -10.77 -19.77
N THR A 51 -0.35 -12.07 -19.74
CA THR A 51 -1.44 -12.63 -20.54
C THR A 51 -2.77 -12.10 -20.04
N LYS A 52 -3.28 -11.08 -20.74
CA LYS A 52 -4.59 -10.45 -20.56
C LYS A 52 -5.70 -11.50 -20.76
N GLN A 53 -6.38 -11.91 -19.69
CA GLN A 53 -7.65 -12.64 -19.82
C GLN A 53 -8.72 -11.73 -20.41
N LYS A 54 -9.32 -12.18 -21.51
CA LYS A 54 -10.34 -11.47 -22.28
C LYS A 54 -11.70 -11.85 -21.71
N ASN A 55 -12.28 -11.02 -20.83
CA ASN A 55 -13.70 -11.10 -20.49
C ASN A 55 -14.48 -10.24 -21.50
N GLU A 56 -15.40 -10.88 -22.23
CA GLU A 56 -16.31 -10.22 -23.16
C GLU A 56 -17.50 -9.63 -22.39
N GLY A 57 -17.57 -8.30 -22.38
CA GLY A 57 -18.67 -7.49 -21.82
C GLY A 57 -18.54 -6.05 -22.31
N SER A 58 -19.64 -5.50 -22.82
CA SER A 58 -19.75 -4.35 -23.74
C SER A 58 -19.38 -2.97 -23.16
N CYS A 59 -18.94 -2.08 -24.07
CA CYS A 59 -18.30 -0.74 -24.02
C CYS A 59 -18.89 0.34 -23.05
N THR A 60 -18.15 1.37 -22.58
CA THR A 60 -17.83 2.62 -23.33
C THR A 60 -16.83 3.61 -22.67
N SER A 61 -16.13 4.38 -23.53
CA SER A 61 -15.45 5.69 -23.33
C SER A 61 -14.37 5.86 -22.25
N THR A 62 -13.17 5.39 -22.59
CA THR A 62 -11.85 6.03 -22.35
C THR A 62 -11.57 6.66 -20.97
N CYS A 63 -11.42 5.82 -19.97
CA CYS A 63 -10.45 6.03 -18.89
C CYS A 63 -9.71 4.70 -18.68
N ASP A 64 -8.38 4.77 -18.78
CA ASP A 64 -7.47 3.65 -18.71
C ASP A 64 -7.67 2.86 -17.42
N SER A 65 -7.79 1.54 -17.55
CA SER A 65 -7.83 0.50 -16.51
C SER A 65 -7.90 1.02 -15.06
N ILE A 66 -9.11 1.10 -14.50
CA ILE A 66 -9.29 1.20 -13.04
C ILE A 66 -8.48 0.07 -12.40
N ASP A 67 -7.52 0.45 -11.53
CA ASP A 67 -6.79 -0.52 -10.71
C ASP A 67 -7.82 -1.38 -9.96
N PRO A 68 -7.59 -2.70 -9.83
CA PRO A 68 -8.50 -3.60 -9.14
C PRO A 68 -8.39 -3.41 -7.62
N VAL A 69 -8.64 -2.20 -7.12
CA VAL A 69 -8.49 -1.79 -5.71
C VAL A 69 -9.42 -2.59 -4.79
N SER A 70 -10.50 -3.16 -5.34
CA SER A 70 -11.42 -4.04 -4.62
C SER A 70 -10.97 -5.51 -4.52
N ASP A 71 -9.89 -5.91 -5.21
CA ASP A 71 -9.31 -7.25 -5.06
C ASP A 71 -8.28 -7.27 -3.92
N PRO A 72 -8.44 -8.12 -2.88
CA PRO A 72 -7.43 -8.29 -1.84
C PRO A 72 -6.00 -8.51 -2.36
N ARG A 73 -5.83 -9.17 -3.52
CA ARG A 73 -4.52 -9.40 -4.15
C ARG A 73 -3.81 -8.11 -4.50
N TYR A 74 -4.56 -7.09 -4.95
CA TYR A 74 -4.00 -5.80 -5.29
C TYR A 74 -3.32 -5.19 -4.06
N ASN A 75 -4.02 -5.16 -2.93
CA ASN A 75 -3.46 -4.66 -1.67
C ASN A 75 -2.24 -5.47 -1.22
N MET A 76 -2.26 -6.79 -1.36
CA MET A 76 -1.10 -7.64 -1.05
C MET A 76 0.11 -7.34 -1.94
N GLN A 77 -0.09 -7.02 -3.22
CA GLN A 77 0.98 -6.58 -4.11
C GLN A 77 1.54 -5.21 -3.69
N GLN A 78 0.68 -4.29 -3.25
CA GLN A 78 1.12 -2.99 -2.74
C GLN A 78 1.89 -3.13 -1.42
N ILE A 79 1.48 -4.02 -0.52
CA ILE A 79 2.22 -4.37 0.71
C ILE A 79 3.64 -4.82 0.39
N ILE A 80 3.82 -5.65 -0.63
CA ILE A 80 5.15 -6.11 -1.06
C ILE A 80 6.00 -4.92 -1.49
N LYS A 81 5.48 -4.03 -2.35
CA LYS A 81 6.19 -2.84 -2.81
C LYS A 81 6.57 -1.93 -1.65
N GLN A 82 5.62 -1.64 -0.75
CA GLN A 82 5.87 -0.82 0.43
C GLN A 82 6.86 -1.47 1.40
N SER A 83 6.86 -2.80 1.52
CA SER A 83 7.83 -3.53 2.34
C SER A 83 9.26 -3.40 1.79
N ILE A 84 9.46 -3.34 0.47
CA ILE A 84 10.79 -3.11 -0.11
C ILE A 84 11.33 -1.72 0.29
N LEU A 85 10.48 -0.69 0.18
CA LEU A 85 10.84 0.68 0.57
C LEU A 85 11.15 0.76 2.07
N LEU A 86 10.32 0.12 2.90
CA LEU A 86 10.53 0.05 4.34
C LEU A 86 11.85 -0.65 4.69
N GLU A 87 12.19 -1.76 4.03
CA GLU A 87 13.48 -2.43 4.21
C GLU A 87 14.65 -1.50 3.88
N GLU A 88 14.57 -0.74 2.80
CA GLU A 88 15.61 0.22 2.43
C GLU A 88 15.80 1.29 3.52
N HIS A 89 14.70 1.83 4.06
CA HIS A 89 14.75 2.80 5.16
C HIS A 89 15.33 2.20 6.45
N LEU A 90 15.09 0.92 6.73
CA LEU A 90 15.63 0.24 7.91
C LEU A 90 17.13 -0.07 7.75
N THR A 91 17.56 -0.52 6.57
CA THR A 91 18.94 -0.97 6.31
C THR A 91 19.92 0.17 6.01
N ASN A 92 19.49 1.22 5.31
CA ASN A 92 20.35 2.34 4.95
C ASN A 92 20.29 3.46 6.00
N LYS A 93 21.38 3.62 6.77
CA LYS A 93 21.47 4.66 7.82
C LYS A 93 21.21 6.08 7.31
N ASN A 94 21.62 6.39 6.07
CA ASN A 94 21.42 7.72 5.48
C ASN A 94 19.95 8.00 5.12
N LYS A 95 19.13 6.95 4.96
CA LYS A 95 17.70 7.04 4.66
C LYS A 95 16.83 6.71 5.88
N ARG A 96 17.43 6.41 7.03
CA ARG A 96 16.73 5.93 8.24
C ARG A 96 16.04 7.09 8.97
N CYS A 97 14.89 7.50 8.45
CA CYS A 97 14.04 8.51 9.05
C CYS A 97 12.92 7.86 9.88
N ARG A 98 12.82 8.23 11.17
CA ARG A 98 11.82 7.67 12.10
C ARG A 98 10.40 7.87 11.60
N ASP A 99 10.12 9.03 11.01
CA ASP A 99 8.80 9.40 10.51
C ASP A 99 8.46 8.65 9.21
N CYS A 100 9.41 8.55 8.28
CA CYS A 100 9.21 7.78 7.05
C CYS A 100 8.94 6.31 7.35
N ILE A 101 9.73 5.70 8.23
CA ILE A 101 9.55 4.29 8.61
C ILE A 101 8.18 4.09 9.27
N THR A 102 7.76 5.01 10.14
CA THR A 102 6.42 4.99 10.76
C THR A 102 5.31 5.08 9.71
N LYS A 103 5.44 5.99 8.74
CA LYS A 103 4.49 6.13 7.63
C LYS A 103 4.39 4.86 6.80
N HIS A 104 5.51 4.24 6.45
CA HIS A 104 5.51 2.97 5.71
C HIS A 104 4.84 1.84 6.50
N PHE A 105 5.13 1.70 7.80
CA PHE A 105 4.43 0.70 8.64
C PHE A 105 2.92 0.93 8.64
N LEU A 106 2.46 2.15 8.89
CA LEU A 106 1.03 2.47 8.92
C LEU A 106 0.36 2.22 7.57
N HIS A 107 1.03 2.55 6.47
CA HIS A 107 0.52 2.29 5.13
C HIS A 107 0.39 0.78 4.87
N ILE A 108 1.42 -0.01 5.21
CA ILE A 108 1.39 -1.47 5.06
C ILE A 108 0.29 -2.09 5.92
N ILE A 109 0.14 -1.66 7.18
CA ILE A 109 -0.89 -2.15 8.09
C ILE A 109 -2.28 -1.84 7.52
N GLY A 110 -2.51 -0.60 7.06
CA GLY A 110 -3.78 -0.20 6.45
C GLY A 110 -4.14 -1.08 5.25
N LEU A 111 -3.18 -1.32 4.35
CA LEU A 111 -3.39 -2.22 3.20
C LEU A 111 -3.69 -3.66 3.63
N ALA A 112 -3.04 -4.15 4.70
CA ALA A 112 -3.25 -5.52 5.18
C ALA A 112 -4.63 -5.70 5.81
N GLU A 113 -5.07 -4.74 6.62
CA GLU A 113 -6.39 -4.72 7.23
C GLU A 113 -7.50 -4.55 6.18
N GLU A 114 -7.26 -3.70 5.18
CA GLU A 114 -8.17 -3.54 4.04
C GLU A 114 -8.24 -4.83 3.20
N ALA A 115 -7.10 -5.48 2.92
CA ALA A 115 -7.08 -6.78 2.23
C ALA A 115 -7.87 -7.85 2.99
N GLN A 116 -7.74 -7.88 4.32
CA GLN A 116 -8.52 -8.78 5.18
C GLN A 116 -10.02 -8.48 5.10
N MET A 117 -10.40 -7.20 5.20
CA MET A 117 -11.78 -6.76 5.09
C MET A 117 -12.40 -7.13 3.73
N LEU A 118 -11.70 -6.84 2.63
CA LEU A 118 -12.15 -7.14 1.27
C LEU A 118 -12.28 -8.64 0.99
N ALA A 119 -11.49 -9.48 1.68
CA ALA A 119 -11.53 -10.91 1.51
C ALA A 119 -12.75 -11.58 2.19
N THR A 120 -13.40 -10.91 3.15
CA THR A 120 -14.63 -11.37 3.85
C THR A 120 -14.58 -12.85 4.26
N ASP A 121 -15.61 -13.62 3.90
CA ASP A 121 -15.75 -15.07 4.04
C ASP A 121 -14.78 -15.88 3.17
N LYS A 122 -14.18 -15.27 2.15
CA LYS A 122 -13.27 -15.90 1.17
C LYS A 122 -11.80 -15.77 1.56
N ILE A 123 -11.49 -15.43 2.81
CA ILE A 123 -10.12 -15.28 3.31
C ILE A 123 -9.24 -16.51 3.03
N SER A 124 -9.82 -17.71 3.01
CA SER A 124 -9.13 -18.96 2.68
C SER A 124 -8.53 -19.00 1.26
N LYS A 125 -9.04 -18.17 0.33
CA LYS A 125 -8.50 -18.05 -1.03
C LYS A 125 -7.24 -17.19 -1.11
N TYR A 126 -6.91 -16.47 -0.05
CA TYR A 126 -5.81 -15.50 0.00
C TYR A 126 -4.88 -15.84 1.18
N PRO A 127 -3.91 -16.74 0.96
CA PRO A 127 -2.99 -17.16 2.01
C PRO A 127 -2.13 -16.01 2.52
N MET A 128 -1.79 -16.02 3.81
CA MET A 128 -0.91 -15.02 4.45
C MET A 128 -1.52 -13.63 4.70
N ILE A 129 -2.80 -13.38 4.38
CA ILE A 129 -3.43 -12.09 4.74
C ILE A 129 -3.48 -11.90 6.27
N ASN A 130 -4.04 -12.87 7.00
CA ASN A 130 -4.17 -12.78 8.45
C ASN A 130 -2.81 -12.68 9.14
N GLU A 131 -1.86 -13.49 8.69
CA GLU A 131 -0.49 -13.49 9.18
C GLU A 131 0.21 -12.16 8.90
N SER A 132 -0.08 -11.52 7.75
CA SER A 132 0.44 -10.18 7.45
C SER A 132 -0.07 -9.15 8.43
N VAL A 133 -1.38 -9.13 8.70
CA VAL A 133 -1.98 -8.18 9.67
C VAL A 133 -1.32 -8.31 11.03
N ILE A 134 -1.14 -9.53 11.52
CA ILE A 134 -0.50 -9.80 12.82
C ILE A 134 0.95 -9.34 12.80
N LEU A 135 1.75 -9.81 11.84
CA LEU A 135 3.19 -9.56 11.78
C LEU A 135 3.50 -8.07 11.69
N TYR A 136 2.87 -7.32 10.76
CA TYR A 136 3.19 -5.91 10.58
C TYR A 136 2.80 -5.08 11.81
N ASN A 137 1.71 -5.43 12.49
CA ASN A 137 1.33 -4.82 13.77
C ASN A 137 2.36 -5.13 14.87
N GLU A 138 2.86 -6.36 14.97
CA GLU A 138 3.90 -6.74 15.94
C GLU A 138 5.21 -5.99 15.70
N LEU A 139 5.68 -5.95 14.45
CA LEU A 139 6.88 -5.21 14.06
C LEU A 139 6.73 -3.71 14.35
N PHE A 140 5.55 -3.15 14.09
CA PHE A 140 5.27 -1.75 14.39
C PHE A 140 5.26 -1.46 15.91
N LYS A 141 4.70 -2.36 16.73
CA LYS A 141 4.76 -2.24 18.20
C LYS A 141 6.21 -2.25 18.70
N ILE A 142 7.04 -3.16 18.20
CA ILE A 142 8.48 -3.21 18.51
C ILE A 142 9.14 -1.89 18.10
N TRP A 143 8.87 -1.42 16.90
CA TRP A 143 9.40 -0.16 16.39
C TRP A 143 9.08 1.00 17.33
N ILE A 144 7.80 1.21 17.69
CA ILE A 144 7.34 2.31 18.57
C ILE A 144 7.92 2.20 19.98
N LYS A 145 7.94 0.99 20.58
CA LYS A 145 8.47 0.77 21.94
C LYS A 145 9.93 1.22 22.07
N ASN A 146 10.71 1.09 21.00
CA ASN A 146 12.14 1.42 20.98
C ASN A 146 12.45 2.88 20.59
N LYS A 147 11.44 3.79 20.57
CA LYS A 147 11.61 5.21 20.20
C LYS A 147 12.70 5.94 20.99
N ASN A 148 12.88 5.60 22.26
CA ASN A 148 13.76 6.35 23.18
C ASN A 148 15.19 5.77 23.26
N LEU A 149 15.54 4.75 22.47
CA LEU A 149 16.82 4.05 22.60
C LEU A 149 18.03 4.79 21.98
N ASN A 150 17.84 5.97 21.39
CA ASN A 150 18.90 6.89 20.92
C ASN A 150 20.13 6.18 20.30
N GLY A 151 19.89 5.19 19.43
CA GLY A 151 20.94 4.50 18.66
C GLY A 151 21.88 3.60 19.46
N LYS A 152 21.64 3.32 20.76
CA LYS A 152 22.52 2.46 21.56
C LYS A 152 22.38 0.97 21.24
N ASP A 153 21.21 0.55 20.78
CA ASP A 153 20.92 -0.84 20.42
C ASP A 153 20.21 -0.88 19.07
N GLU A 154 20.88 -1.35 18.03
CA GLU A 154 20.31 -1.51 16.68
C GLU A 154 19.74 -2.94 16.45
N THR A 155 19.77 -3.81 17.46
CA THR A 155 19.35 -5.21 17.34
C THR A 155 17.87 -5.33 16.94
N TYR A 156 17.02 -4.43 17.45
CA TYR A 156 15.60 -4.40 17.07
C TYR A 156 15.39 -4.00 15.60
N ILE A 157 16.27 -3.16 15.02
CA ILE A 157 16.21 -2.76 13.62
C ILE A 157 16.55 -3.96 12.74
N LEU A 158 17.61 -4.69 13.10
CA LEU A 158 18.00 -5.93 12.42
C LEU A 158 16.86 -6.96 12.49
N TYR A 159 16.30 -7.17 13.68
CA TYR A 159 15.16 -8.07 13.88
C TYR A 159 13.96 -7.69 12.98
N CYS A 160 13.57 -6.41 12.97
CA CYS A 160 12.48 -5.95 12.12
C CYS A 160 12.78 -6.14 10.63
N THR A 161 14.02 -5.88 10.22
CA THR A 161 14.47 -6.02 8.82
C THR A 161 14.38 -7.48 8.36
N ASP A 162 14.91 -8.42 9.15
CA ASP A 162 14.92 -9.84 8.79
C ASP A 162 13.50 -10.41 8.72
N LYS A 163 12.67 -10.13 9.73
CA LYS A 163 11.26 -10.57 9.74
C LYS A 163 10.47 -10.00 8.57
N LEU A 164 10.66 -8.72 8.26
CA LEU A 164 10.02 -8.08 7.13
C LEU A 164 10.48 -8.68 5.79
N ARG A 165 11.77 -8.98 5.65
CA ARG A 165 12.35 -9.59 4.45
C ARG A 165 11.80 -11.00 4.22
N ASP A 166 11.77 -11.82 5.27
CA ASP A 166 11.29 -13.21 5.18
C ASP A 166 9.82 -13.26 4.79
N HIS A 167 8.99 -12.44 5.44
CA HIS A 167 7.57 -12.34 5.12
C HIS A 167 7.33 -11.84 3.70
N ARG A 168 8.04 -10.77 3.28
CA ARG A 168 7.93 -10.25 1.92
C ARG A 168 8.25 -11.31 0.87
N LYS A 169 9.28 -12.13 1.07
CA LYS A 169 9.64 -13.21 0.13
C LYS A 169 8.48 -14.21 -0.03
N GLN A 170 7.84 -14.60 1.07
CA GLN A 170 6.67 -15.49 1.02
C GLN A 170 5.52 -14.84 0.24
N LEU A 171 5.23 -13.56 0.51
CA LEU A 171 4.20 -12.82 -0.20
C LEU A 171 4.49 -12.71 -1.71
N ILE A 172 5.74 -12.48 -2.11
CA ILE A 172 6.15 -12.43 -3.52
C ILE A 172 5.84 -13.76 -4.24
N VAL A 173 6.16 -14.89 -3.62
CA VAL A 173 5.89 -16.22 -4.21
C VAL A 173 4.39 -16.41 -4.44
N ILE A 174 3.55 -16.00 -3.48
CA ILE A 174 2.09 -16.20 -3.50
C ILE A 174 1.38 -15.22 -4.45
N TYR A 175 1.74 -13.93 -4.39
CA TYR A 175 0.96 -12.83 -4.99
C TYR A 175 1.58 -12.24 -6.26
N PHE A 176 2.86 -12.52 -6.55
CA PHE A 176 3.50 -12.14 -7.81
C PHE A 176 3.77 -13.34 -8.72
N PHE A 177 4.37 -14.40 -8.20
CA PHE A 177 4.80 -15.52 -9.05
C PHE A 177 3.76 -16.64 -9.18
N ASN A 178 2.75 -16.68 -8.31
CA ASN A 178 1.66 -17.65 -8.33
C ASN A 178 2.17 -19.10 -8.53
N GLU A 179 3.32 -19.45 -7.93
CA GLU A 179 4.05 -20.70 -8.23
C GLU A 179 3.24 -21.96 -7.86
N LYS A 180 2.19 -21.81 -7.04
CA LYS A 180 1.26 -22.90 -6.72
C LYS A 180 0.30 -23.28 -7.87
N TYR A 181 0.23 -22.48 -8.94
CA TYR A 181 -0.64 -22.71 -10.12
C TYR A 181 0.11 -22.77 -11.46
N ASN A 182 1.44 -22.63 -11.49
CA ASN A 182 2.24 -22.82 -12.70
C ASN A 182 2.75 -24.27 -12.90
N ILE A 183 2.25 -25.22 -12.10
CA ILE A 183 2.55 -26.66 -12.26
C ILE A 183 1.27 -27.45 -12.60
N VAL A 184 0.47 -27.00 -13.56
CA VAL A 184 -0.27 -27.89 -14.49
C VAL A 184 -0.42 -27.19 -15.83
N ASN A 185 0.63 -27.20 -16.65
CA ASN A 185 0.50 -27.18 -18.10
C ASN A 185 0.77 -28.60 -18.60
N LYS A 186 -0.17 -29.50 -18.30
CA LYS A 186 -0.35 -30.78 -18.96
C LYS A 186 -1.85 -31.01 -18.94
N ASP A 187 -2.53 -30.59 -20.02
CA ASP A 187 -3.76 -31.20 -20.55
C ASP A 187 -4.30 -30.40 -21.75
N THR A 188 -3.42 -30.07 -22.71
CA THR A 188 -3.83 -29.74 -24.10
C THR A 188 -2.81 -30.22 -25.13
N ALA A 189 -2.04 -31.27 -24.78
CA ALA A 189 -1.21 -32.02 -25.72
C ALA A 189 -1.79 -33.43 -25.92
N LYS A 190 -3.08 -33.53 -26.28
CA LYS A 190 -3.71 -34.77 -26.75
C LYS A 190 -5.06 -34.51 -27.41
N GLU A 191 -5.07 -33.67 -28.43
CA GLU A 191 -6.20 -33.60 -29.36
C GLU A 191 -5.71 -33.01 -30.69
N HIS A 192 -4.81 -33.73 -31.36
CA HIS A 192 -4.54 -33.67 -32.81
C HIS A 192 -3.69 -34.90 -33.18
N SER A 193 -4.28 -36.08 -32.98
CA SER A 193 -3.87 -37.31 -33.65
C SER A 193 -5.04 -38.30 -33.58
N MET A 194 -6.10 -37.97 -34.32
CA MET A 194 -6.97 -38.94 -34.96
C MET A 194 -7.24 -38.44 -36.37
#